data_AF-A0A847XBH8-F1
#
_entry.id   AF-A0A847XBH8-F1
#
_cell.length_a   1.000
_cell.length_b   1.000
_cell.length_c   1.000
_cell.angle_alpha   90.00
_cell.angle_beta   90.00
_cell.angle_gamma   90.00
#
_symmetry.space_group_name_H-M   'P 1'
#
loop_
_entity.id
_entity.type
_entity.pdbx_description
1 polymer ?
#
loop_
_entity_poly.entity_id
_entity_poly.type
_entity_poly.pdbx_seq_one_letter_code
_entity_poly.pdbx_strand_id
1 'polypeptide(L)'
;MENIKLEFAINYYHVEVVDQSIVISNQFYDKNPFIFLFYLLIEFFDGPSKDFLLIPRKFHVSKQATYIRLSKNLELETDGSYEIFFREQDLKRWIFGIAFPIFFILLIFIYLLYHVIGFLIISGLSAASIILFVGILFMVSVLSYVNLILFKQYQEYKTWYEERLR
;
A
#
# COMPACT_ATOMS: atom_id res chain seq x y z
N MET A 1 8.93 -34.08 -3.16
CA MET A 1 8.21 -32.95 -2.52
C MET A 1 6.75 -33.15 -2.84
N GLU A 2 5.91 -33.36 -1.84
CA GLU A 2 4.46 -33.33 -2.02
C GLU A 2 4.06 -31.96 -2.56
N ASN A 3 3.06 -31.94 -3.45
CA ASN A 3 2.61 -30.73 -4.14
C ASN A 3 2.03 -29.73 -3.13
N ILE A 4 2.84 -28.77 -2.69
CA ILE A 4 2.37 -27.62 -1.91
C ILE A 4 1.38 -26.86 -2.79
N LYS A 5 0.15 -26.68 -2.32
CA LYS A 5 -0.84 -25.88 -3.04
C LYS A 5 -0.58 -24.40 -2.76
N LEU A 6 -0.21 -23.67 -3.82
CA LEU A 6 0.12 -22.25 -3.77
C LEU A 6 -0.96 -21.42 -4.46
N GLU A 7 -1.58 -20.50 -3.72
CA GLU A 7 -2.58 -19.56 -4.25
C GLU A 7 -2.22 -18.12 -3.90
N PHE A 8 -1.83 -17.32 -4.91
CA PHE A 8 -1.47 -15.92 -4.74
C PHE A 8 -2.47 -15.01 -5.43
N ALA A 9 -3.07 -14.11 -4.66
CA ALA A 9 -4.01 -13.11 -5.19
C ALA A 9 -3.37 -11.73 -5.41
N ILE A 10 -2.05 -11.58 -5.18
CA ILE A 10 -1.29 -10.32 -5.22
C ILE A 10 -0.15 -10.39 -6.23
N ASN A 11 0.01 -9.33 -7.05
CA ASN A 11 0.86 -9.34 -8.24
C ASN A 11 2.37 -9.11 -8.04
N TYR A 12 2.87 -8.93 -6.81
CA TYR A 12 4.30 -8.61 -6.55
C TYR A 12 4.99 -9.52 -5.55
N TYR A 13 4.28 -10.53 -5.04
CA TYR A 13 4.83 -11.45 -4.05
C TYR A 13 5.31 -12.72 -4.73
N HIS A 14 6.55 -13.09 -4.41
CA HIS A 14 7.17 -14.32 -4.90
C HIS A 14 7.48 -15.25 -3.74
N VAL A 15 7.47 -16.54 -4.05
CA VAL A 15 7.83 -17.62 -3.13
C VAL A 15 9.23 -18.09 -3.43
N GLU A 16 10.05 -18.14 -2.40
CA GLU A 16 11.38 -18.71 -2.43
C GLU A 16 11.49 -19.76 -1.32
N VAL A 17 12.04 -20.93 -1.63
CA VAL A 17 12.27 -21.98 -0.65
C VAL A 17 13.69 -21.86 -0.14
N VAL A 18 13.87 -21.48 1.13
CA VAL A 18 15.19 -21.24 1.74
C VAL A 18 15.36 -22.14 2.97
N ASP A 19 16.35 -23.03 2.92
CA ASP A 19 16.74 -23.96 3.99
C ASP A 19 15.59 -24.80 4.58
N GLN A 20 14.98 -24.37 5.69
CA GLN A 20 13.87 -25.05 6.37
C GLN A 20 12.55 -24.27 6.32
N SER A 21 12.51 -23.16 5.57
CA SER A 21 11.35 -22.28 5.47
C SER A 21 10.94 -21.99 4.02
N ILE A 22 9.67 -21.67 3.84
CA ILE A 22 9.11 -21.11 2.61
C ILE A 22 8.97 -19.61 2.86
N VAL A 23 9.68 -18.82 2.07
CA VAL A 23 9.77 -17.38 2.20
C VAL A 23 8.88 -16.74 1.15
N ILE A 24 7.96 -15.88 1.56
CA ILE A 24 7.08 -15.13 0.67
C ILE A 24 7.44 -13.66 0.82
N SER A 25 7.89 -13.01 -0.24
CA SER A 25 8.40 -11.63 -0.16
C SER A 25 8.01 -10.81 -1.38
N ASN A 26 7.91 -9.49 -1.18
CA ASN A 26 7.57 -8.55 -2.22
C ASN A 26 8.83 -8.13 -3.01
N GLN A 27 8.99 -8.64 -4.23
CA GLN A 27 10.16 -8.35 -5.07
C GLN A 27 10.17 -6.93 -5.64
N PHE A 28 9.03 -6.22 -5.63
CA PHE A 28 8.97 -4.84 -6.09
C PHE A 28 9.91 -3.94 -5.30
N TYR A 29 9.95 -4.12 -3.98
CA TYR A 29 10.73 -3.29 -3.08
C TYR A 29 12.21 -3.64 -3.05
N ASP A 30 12.65 -4.70 -3.72
CA ASP A 30 14.06 -5.07 -3.87
C ASP A 30 14.75 -4.39 -5.07
N LYS A 31 13.98 -3.78 -5.97
CA LYS A 31 14.50 -3.13 -7.19
C LYS A 31 15.44 -1.95 -6.85
N ASN A 32 16.33 -1.58 -7.78
CA ASN A 32 17.14 -0.37 -7.63
C ASN A 32 16.21 0.87 -7.47
N PRO A 33 16.55 1.88 -6.64
CA PRO A 33 15.72 3.08 -6.43
C PRO A 33 15.20 3.76 -7.70
N PHE A 34 16.01 3.86 -8.77
CA PHE A 34 15.57 4.46 -10.03
C PHE A 34 14.50 3.62 -10.72
N ILE A 35 14.70 2.30 -10.77
CA ILE A 35 13.74 1.35 -11.35
C ILE A 35 12.46 1.35 -10.52
N PHE A 36 12.58 1.35 -9.19
CA PHE A 36 11.45 1.44 -8.26
C PHE A 36 10.60 2.69 -8.54
N LEU A 37 11.22 3.87 -8.66
CA LEU A 37 10.52 5.11 -8.99
C LEU A 37 9.87 5.09 -10.38
N PHE A 38 10.52 4.51 -11.37
CA PHE A 38 9.97 4.40 -12.73
C PHE A 38 8.73 3.49 -12.77
N TYR A 39 8.80 2.32 -12.12
CA TYR A 39 7.66 1.42 -11.99
C TYR A 39 6.50 2.06 -11.21
N LEU A 40 6.83 2.82 -10.16
CA LEU A 40 5.88 3.64 -9.41
C LEU A 40 5.07 4.57 -10.32
N LEU A 41 5.76 5.29 -11.21
CA LEU A 41 5.10 6.19 -12.16
C LEU A 41 4.17 5.42 -13.09
N ILE A 42 4.61 4.27 -13.62
CA ILE A 42 3.78 3.43 -14.50
C ILE A 42 2.50 2.97 -13.78
N GLU A 43 2.62 2.48 -12.55
CA GLU A 43 1.46 2.05 -11.75
C GLU A 43 0.47 3.20 -11.50
N PHE A 44 0.96 4.42 -11.30
CA PHE A 44 0.06 5.58 -11.16
C PHE A 44 -0.71 5.90 -12.46
N PHE A 45 -0.14 5.63 -13.64
CA PHE A 45 -0.80 5.89 -14.93
C PHE A 45 -1.75 4.76 -15.36
N ASP A 46 -1.42 3.50 -15.08
CA ASP A 46 -2.26 2.33 -15.42
C ASP A 46 -3.39 2.10 -14.40
N GLY A 47 -3.42 2.92 -13.34
CA GLY A 47 -4.33 2.82 -12.21
C GLY A 47 -3.67 1.99 -11.10
N PRO A 48 -3.30 2.60 -9.96
CA PRO A 48 -2.47 1.93 -8.97
C PRO A 48 -3.17 0.68 -8.49
N SER A 49 -2.54 -0.49 -8.68
CA SER A 49 -3.04 -1.71 -8.07
C SER A 49 -3.12 -1.49 -6.55
N LYS A 50 -4.22 -1.91 -5.92
CA LYS A 50 -4.38 -1.75 -4.45
C LYS A 50 -3.24 -2.41 -3.69
N ASP A 51 -2.68 -3.47 -4.26
CA ASP A 51 -1.50 -4.20 -3.82
C ASP A 51 -0.27 -3.30 -3.62
N PHE A 52 -0.14 -2.27 -4.46
CA PHE A 52 0.97 -1.33 -4.40
C PHE A 52 0.90 -0.40 -3.18
N LEU A 53 -0.31 -0.09 -2.69
CA LEU A 53 -0.52 0.74 -1.49
C LEU A 53 -0.18 0.01 -0.19
N LEU A 54 0.05 -1.29 -0.24
CA LEU A 54 0.27 -2.09 0.96
C LEU A 54 1.72 -2.00 1.44
N ILE A 55 1.91 -1.90 2.77
CA ILE A 55 3.26 -1.98 3.35
C ILE A 55 3.81 -3.38 3.04
N PRO A 56 4.97 -3.48 2.37
CA PRO A 56 5.59 -4.76 2.05
C PRO A 56 5.97 -5.52 3.31
N ARG A 57 5.63 -6.82 3.31
CA ARG A 57 5.90 -7.76 4.41
C ARG A 57 6.65 -8.96 3.85
N LYS A 58 7.37 -9.67 4.70
CA LYS A 58 8.04 -10.92 4.37
C LYS A 58 7.48 -12.00 5.29
N PHE A 59 6.98 -13.08 4.72
CA PHE A 59 6.43 -14.20 5.49
C PHE A 59 7.42 -15.35 5.46
N HIS A 60 7.74 -15.90 6.63
CA HIS A 60 8.50 -17.12 6.77
C HIS A 60 7.54 -18.22 7.24
N VAL A 61 7.26 -19.19 6.38
CA VAL A 61 6.33 -20.29 6.64
C VAL A 61 7.13 -21.58 6.83
N SER A 62 6.70 -22.44 7.75
CA SER A 62 7.32 -23.77 7.94
C SER A 62 7.25 -24.61 6.66
N LYS A 63 8.32 -25.35 6.34
CA LYS A 63 8.36 -26.30 5.20
C LYS A 63 7.36 -27.45 5.30
N GLN A 64 6.79 -27.68 6.48
CA GLN A 64 5.77 -28.69 6.70
C GLN A 64 4.38 -28.25 6.21
N ALA A 65 4.22 -26.97 5.83
CA ALA A 65 2.97 -26.47 5.28
C ALA A 65 2.65 -27.18 3.95
N THR A 66 1.44 -27.71 3.84
CA THR A 66 0.93 -28.32 2.60
C THR A 66 0.10 -27.33 1.79
N TYR A 67 -0.33 -26.23 2.42
CA TYR A 67 -1.16 -25.20 1.83
C TYR A 67 -0.70 -23.81 2.23
N ILE A 68 -0.54 -22.94 1.24
CA ILE A 68 -0.22 -21.53 1.44
C ILE A 68 -1.06 -20.69 0.49
N ARG A 69 -1.87 -19.80 1.05
CA ARG A 69 -2.64 -18.81 0.31
C ARG A 69 -2.41 -17.42 0.85
N LEU A 70 -2.10 -16.49 -0.04
CA LEU A 70 -1.95 -15.07 0.29
C LEU A 70 -3.12 -14.29 -0.31
N SER A 71 -3.96 -13.73 0.56
CA SER A 71 -5.11 -12.91 0.19
C SER A 71 -4.68 -11.56 -0.39
N LYS A 72 -5.60 -10.84 -1.05
CA LYS A 72 -5.36 -9.48 -1.58
C LYS A 72 -5.06 -8.43 -0.49
N ASN A 73 -5.37 -8.74 0.76
CA ASN A 73 -5.13 -7.85 1.90
C ASN A 73 -3.85 -8.21 2.66
N LEU A 74 -2.98 -9.06 2.10
CA LEU A 74 -1.79 -9.62 2.76
C LEU A 74 -2.11 -10.46 4.00
N GLU A 75 -3.28 -11.11 4.01
CA GLU A 75 -3.60 -12.12 5.01
C GLU A 75 -3.10 -13.46 4.50
N LEU A 76 -2.25 -14.11 5.30
CA LEU A 76 -1.71 -15.42 4.98
C LEU A 76 -2.57 -16.50 5.63
N GLU A 77 -3.14 -17.37 4.79
CA GLU A 77 -3.83 -18.59 5.20
C GLU A 77 -2.91 -19.78 4.93
N THR A 78 -2.53 -20.52 5.98
CA THR A 78 -1.61 -21.66 5.91
C THR A 78 -1.92 -22.66 7.01
N ASP A 79 -1.66 -23.94 6.76
CA ASP A 79 -1.75 -25.03 7.74
C ASP A 79 -0.48 -25.17 8.60
N GLY A 80 0.64 -24.60 8.15
CA GLY A 80 1.87 -24.49 8.92
C GLY A 80 1.98 -23.20 9.76
N SER A 81 2.86 -23.22 10.76
CA SER A 81 3.25 -22.01 11.49
C SER A 81 3.98 -21.03 10.58
N TYR A 82 3.82 -19.73 10.85
CA TYR A 82 4.49 -18.68 10.11
C TYR A 82 4.86 -17.48 11.00
N GLU A 83 5.83 -16.71 10.51
CA GLU A 83 6.25 -15.44 11.10
C GLU A 83 6.22 -14.33 10.04
N ILE A 84 5.82 -13.13 10.46
CA ILE A 84 5.81 -11.92 9.62
C ILE A 84 7.00 -11.04 9.98
N PHE A 85 7.71 -10.58 8.96
CA PHE A 85 8.84 -9.68 9.06
C PHE A 85 8.60 -8.43 8.22
N PHE A 86 8.95 -7.28 8.77
CA PHE A 86 8.99 -6.02 8.03
C PHE A 86 10.45 -5.57 7.91
N ARG A 87 10.87 -5.18 6.71
CA ARG A 87 12.20 -4.63 6.46
C ARG A 87 12.14 -3.11 6.55
N GLU A 88 13.04 -2.51 7.34
CA GLU A 88 13.09 -1.06 7.53
C GLU A 88 13.33 -0.30 6.20
N GLN A 89 14.16 -0.85 5.31
CA GLN A 89 14.41 -0.27 3.99
C GLN A 89 13.14 -0.22 3.13
N ASP A 90 12.34 -1.30 3.16
CA ASP A 90 11.11 -1.37 2.38
C ASP A 90 10.07 -0.39 2.92
N LEU A 91 9.99 -0.24 4.25
CA LEU A 91 9.15 0.76 4.89
C LEU A 91 9.56 2.17 4.46
N LYS A 92 10.86 2.50 4.48
CA LYS A 92 11.35 3.82 4.01
C LYS A 92 10.92 4.05 2.57
N ARG A 93 11.10 3.06 1.69
CA ARG A 93 10.69 3.14 0.28
C ARG A 93 9.18 3.31 0.13
N TRP A 94 8.37 2.61 0.91
CA TRP A 94 6.92 2.76 0.92
C TRP A 94 6.49 4.16 1.41
N ILE A 95 7.11 4.67 2.47
CA ILE A 95 6.82 6.02 2.99
C ILE A 95 7.12 7.07 1.91
N PHE A 96 8.31 7.04 1.31
CA PHE A 96 8.71 8.07 0.33
C PHE A 96 8.09 7.88 -1.05
N GLY A 97 7.82 6.64 -1.45
CA GLY A 97 7.28 6.32 -2.77
C GLY A 97 5.75 6.41 -2.85
N ILE A 98 5.04 6.15 -1.74
CA ILE A 98 3.58 6.02 -1.72
C ILE A 98 2.95 6.98 -0.73
N ALA A 99 3.26 6.84 0.56
CA ALA A 99 2.53 7.53 1.61
C ALA A 99 2.71 9.05 1.53
N PHE A 100 3.96 9.50 1.38
CA PHE A 100 4.28 10.92 1.30
C PHE A 100 3.70 11.58 0.03
N PRO A 101 3.85 11.03 -1.19
CA PRO A 101 3.20 11.57 -2.38
C PRO A 101 1.67 11.66 -2.26
N ILE A 102 1.01 10.62 -1.76
CA ILE A 102 -0.45 10.61 -1.59
C ILE A 102 -0.89 11.65 -0.55
N PHE A 103 -0.14 11.80 0.54
CA PHE A 103 -0.38 12.84 1.53
C PHE A 103 -0.19 14.25 0.94
N PHE A 104 0.85 14.45 0.13
CA PHE A 104 1.10 15.73 -0.53
C PHE A 104 0.02 16.11 -1.55
N ILE A 105 -0.45 15.14 -2.34
CA ILE A 105 -1.59 15.33 -3.25
C ILE A 105 -2.84 15.73 -2.47
N LEU A 106 -3.12 15.09 -1.32
CA LEU A 106 -4.21 15.49 -0.45
C LEU A 106 -4.09 16.96 -0.01
N LEU A 107 -2.91 17.42 0.40
CA LEU A 107 -2.69 18.82 0.78
C LEU A 107 -2.98 19.78 -0.38
N ILE A 108 -2.56 19.43 -1.61
CA ILE A 108 -2.88 20.22 -2.80
C ILE A 108 -4.39 20.31 -2.99
N PHE A 109 -5.12 19.20 -2.89
CA PHE A 109 -6.58 19.20 -3.06
C PHE A 109 -7.31 19.97 -1.95
N ILE A 110 -6.82 19.91 -0.70
CA ILE A 110 -7.34 20.73 0.41
C ILE A 110 -7.11 22.22 0.12
N TYR A 111 -5.92 22.58 -0.36
CA TYR A 111 -5.60 23.95 -0.75
C TYR A 111 -6.49 24.44 -1.90
N LEU A 112 -6.71 23.60 -2.93
CA LEU A 112 -7.62 23.90 -4.03
C LEU A 112 -9.07 24.04 -3.55
N LEU A 113 -9.52 23.18 -2.63
CA LEU A 113 -10.85 23.26 -2.05
C LEU A 113 -11.08 24.62 -1.38
N TYR A 114 -10.11 25.11 -0.61
CA TYR A 114 -10.16 26.43 0.01
C TYR A 114 -10.34 27.55 -1.04
N HIS A 115 -9.60 27.49 -2.14
CA HIS A 115 -9.71 28.48 -3.23
C HIS A 115 -11.06 28.40 -3.95
N VAL A 116 -11.58 27.19 -4.16
CA VAL A 116 -12.87 26.99 -4.82
C VAL A 116 -14.04 27.46 -3.95
N ILE A 117 -13.93 27.38 -2.62
CA ILE A 117 -14.90 28.02 -1.71
C ILE A 117 -14.91 29.54 -1.92
N GLY A 118 -13.75 30.18 -1.99
CA GLY A 118 -13.66 31.62 -2.29
C GLY A 118 -14.24 31.97 -3.66
N PHE A 119 -13.95 31.15 -4.68
CA PHE A 119 -14.51 31.32 -6.02
C PHE A 119 -16.05 31.18 -6.04
N LEU A 120 -16.60 30.18 -5.34
CA LEU A 120 -18.05 29.94 -5.23
C LEU A 120 -18.82 31.17 -4.71
N ILE A 121 -18.24 31.86 -3.73
CA ILE A 121 -18.83 33.07 -3.13
C ILE A 121 -18.86 34.21 -4.16
N ILE A 122 -17.78 34.39 -4.94
CA ILE A 122 -17.66 35.47 -5.92
C ILE A 122 -18.47 35.19 -7.19
N SER A 123 -18.56 33.92 -7.61
CA SER A 123 -19.22 33.50 -8.85
C SER A 123 -20.75 33.44 -8.76
N GLY A 124 -21.34 33.86 -7.64
CA GLY A 124 -22.80 33.85 -7.45
C GLY A 124 -23.42 32.46 -7.57
N LEU A 125 -22.69 31.40 -7.17
CA LEU A 125 -23.19 30.02 -7.17
C LEU A 125 -23.62 29.48 -8.55
N SER A 126 -22.93 29.86 -9.63
CA SER A 126 -23.14 29.24 -10.94
C SER A 126 -23.06 27.70 -10.90
N ALA A 127 -23.81 27.01 -11.77
CA ALA A 127 -23.80 25.55 -11.82
C ALA A 127 -22.39 24.97 -12.02
N ALA A 128 -21.55 25.62 -12.84
CA ALA A 128 -20.17 25.20 -13.08
C ALA A 128 -19.31 25.27 -11.81
N SER A 129 -19.43 26.34 -11.02
CA SER A 129 -18.71 26.47 -9.74
C SER A 129 -19.14 25.43 -8.70
N ILE A 130 -20.42 25.07 -8.67
CA ILE A 130 -20.95 24.03 -7.79
C ILE A 130 -20.39 22.66 -8.20
N ILE A 131 -20.40 22.33 -9.49
CA ILE A 131 -19.86 21.07 -10.01
C ILE A 131 -18.37 20.94 -9.67
N LEU A 132 -17.58 22.00 -9.89
CA LEU A 132 -16.17 22.02 -9.54
C LEU A 132 -15.94 21.77 -8.04
N PHE A 133 -16.72 22.44 -7.18
CA PHE A 133 -16.65 22.24 -5.74
C PHE A 133 -16.96 20.81 -5.31
N VAL A 134 -18.06 20.24 -5.82
CA VAL A 134 -18.42 18.84 -5.52
C VAL A 134 -17.34 17.88 -5.99
N GLY A 135 -16.77 18.10 -7.18
CA GLY A 135 -15.67 17.28 -7.70
C GLY A 135 -14.43 17.32 -6.81
N ILE A 136 -14.02 18.50 -6.36
CA ILE A 136 -12.86 18.64 -5.45
C ILE A 136 -13.17 18.03 -4.09
N LEU A 137 -14.37 18.27 -3.54
CA LEU A 137 -14.79 17.68 -2.26
C LEU A 137 -14.78 16.15 -2.30
N PHE A 138 -15.24 15.58 -3.41
CA PHE A 138 -15.16 14.13 -3.65
C PHE A 138 -13.71 13.65 -3.66
N MET A 139 -12.82 14.33 -4.39
CA MET A 139 -11.39 13.97 -4.44
C MET A 139 -10.72 14.07 -3.05
N VAL A 140 -10.98 15.13 -2.29
CA VAL A 140 -10.49 15.27 -0.90
C VAL A 140 -10.97 14.11 -0.04
N SER A 141 -12.24 13.70 -0.18
CA SER A 141 -12.81 12.59 0.58
C SER A 141 -12.13 11.26 0.25
N VAL A 142 -11.96 10.97 -1.05
CA VAL A 142 -11.28 9.75 -1.52
C VAL A 142 -9.83 9.72 -1.04
N LEU A 143 -9.08 10.81 -1.22
CA LEU A 143 -7.69 10.90 -0.80
C LEU A 143 -7.54 10.81 0.73
N SER A 144 -8.47 11.38 1.49
CA SER A 144 -8.50 11.26 2.95
C SER A 144 -8.73 9.81 3.39
N TYR A 145 -9.65 9.10 2.73
CA TYR A 145 -9.89 7.68 2.99
C TYR A 145 -8.65 6.82 2.69
N VAL A 146 -7.98 7.06 1.56
CA VAL A 146 -6.73 6.37 1.21
C VAL A 146 -5.65 6.67 2.26
N ASN A 147 -5.44 7.94 2.63
CA ASN A 147 -4.47 8.31 3.68
C ASN A 147 -4.77 7.61 5.02
N LEU A 148 -6.05 7.47 5.39
CA LEU A 148 -6.44 6.74 6.59
C LEU A 148 -6.04 5.25 6.52
N ILE A 149 -6.20 4.60 5.36
CA ILE A 149 -5.76 3.22 5.17
C ILE A 149 -4.24 3.10 5.33
N LEU A 150 -3.48 4.00 4.68
CA LEU A 150 -2.02 4.02 4.80
C LEU A 150 -1.58 4.22 6.25
N PHE A 151 -2.23 5.13 6.97
CA PHE A 151 -1.96 5.38 8.39
C PHE A 151 -2.23 4.15 9.26
N LYS A 152 -3.34 3.43 9.04
CA LYS A 152 -3.65 2.19 9.77
C LYS A 152 -2.57 1.13 9.57
N GLN A 153 -2.14 0.92 8.32
CA GLN A 153 -1.05 -0.02 8.03
C GLN A 153 0.26 0.37 8.73
N TYR A 154 0.57 1.67 8.79
CA TYR A 154 1.74 2.15 9.52
C TYR A 154 1.64 1.90 11.03
N GLN A 155 0.44 2.04 11.63
CA GLN A 155 0.23 1.69 13.04
C GLN A 155 0.44 0.20 13.29
N GLU A 156 -0.06 -0.69 12.44
CA GLU A 156 0.19 -2.14 12.54
C GLU A 156 1.69 -2.45 12.53
N TYR A 157 2.44 -1.86 11.59
CA TYR A 157 3.89 -1.97 11.55
C TYR A 157 4.53 -1.49 12.87
N LYS A 158 4.11 -0.32 13.36
CA LYS A 158 4.66 0.28 14.58
C LYS A 158 4.44 -0.62 15.79
N THR A 159 3.23 -1.15 15.97
CA THR A 159 2.90 -2.09 17.05
C THR A 159 3.77 -3.35 16.97
N TRP A 160 3.87 -3.96 15.79
CA TRP A 160 4.75 -5.13 15.58
C TRP A 160 6.22 -4.82 15.92
N TYR A 161 6.73 -3.65 15.55
CA TYR A 161 8.11 -3.25 15.81
C TYR A 161 8.37 -3.05 17.32
N GLU A 162 7.43 -2.42 18.03
CA GLU A 162 7.52 -2.20 19.48
C GLU A 162 7.45 -3.50 20.28
N GLU A 163 6.63 -4.46 19.85
CA GLU A 163 6.55 -5.80 20.47
C GLU A 163 7.86 -6.58 20.37
N ARG A 164 8.62 -6.38 19.29
CA ARG A 164 9.88 -7.10 19.05
C ARG A 164 11.10 -6.51 19.76
N LEU A 165 11.00 -5.26 20.20
CA LEU A 165 12.05 -4.59 20.98
C LEU A 165 11.95 -4.85 22.49
N ARG A 166 10.85 -5.47 22.95
CA ARG A 166 10.63 -5.89 24.33
C ARG A 166 11.14 -7.30 24.56
#